data_AF-A0A967VX94-F1
#
_entry.id   AF-A0A967VX94-F1
#
_cell.length_a   1.000
_cell.length_b   1.000
_cell.length_c   1.000
_cell.angle_alpha   90.00
_cell.angle_beta   90.00
_cell.angle_gamma   90.00
#
_symmetry.space_group_name_H-M   'P 1'
#
loop_
_entity.id
_entity.type
_entity.pdbx_description
1 polymer ?
#
loop_
_entity_poly.entity_id
_entity_poly.type
_entity_poly.pdbx_seq_one_letter_code
_entity_poly.pdbx_strand_id
1 'polypeptide(L)'
;MKAQLPDIGKVSAKVLDEVVLPQLGRRRAEVLLKPQHGVDVGIVDLGNGKVMATTTDPIFIVPPYGWERSAWFAVHILASDAV
;
A
#
# COMPACT_ATOMS: atom_id res chain seq x y z
N MET A 1 2.17 -17.14 14.36
CA MET A 1 0.73 -16.97 14.62
C MET A 1 0.17 -16.03 13.57
N LYS A 2 -0.96 -16.35 12.91
CA LYS A 2 -1.63 -15.39 12.02
C LYS A 2 -2.22 -14.28 12.88
N ALA A 3 -1.97 -13.02 12.52
CA ALA A 3 -2.57 -11.88 13.21
C ALA A 3 -4.10 -11.92 13.09
N GLN A 4 -4.79 -11.72 14.19
CA GLN A 4 -6.26 -11.69 14.23
C GLN A 4 -6.71 -10.27 13.84
N LEU A 5 -7.39 -10.15 12.70
CA LEU A 5 -7.90 -8.87 12.21
C LEU A 5 -9.29 -8.59 12.79
N PRO A 6 -9.64 -7.31 13.05
CA PRO A 6 -10.97 -6.94 13.56
C PRO A 6 -12.08 -7.26 12.55
N ASP A 7 -13.28 -7.56 13.06
CA ASP A 7 -14.45 -7.92 12.24
C ASP A 7 -15.02 -6.72 11.43
N ILE A 8 -14.73 -5.49 11.85
CA ILE A 8 -15.15 -4.25 11.20
C ILE A 8 -13.91 -3.37 10.97
N GLY A 9 -13.77 -2.84 9.76
CA GLY A 9 -12.66 -1.95 9.38
C GLY A 9 -12.00 -2.38 8.08
N LYS A 10 -10.68 -2.66 8.13
CA LYS A 10 -9.91 -3.12 6.98
C LYS A 10 -10.45 -4.46 6.47
N VAL A 11 -10.29 -4.70 5.16
CA VAL A 11 -10.66 -5.95 4.51
C VAL A 11 -10.01 -7.13 5.23
N SER A 12 -10.76 -8.23 5.40
CA SER A 12 -10.24 -9.39 6.12
C SER A 12 -9.08 -10.04 5.37
N ALA A 13 -8.23 -10.75 6.10
CA ALA A 13 -7.10 -11.44 5.50
C ALA A 13 -7.56 -12.44 4.41
N LYS A 14 -8.72 -13.05 4.64
CA LYS A 14 -9.36 -13.99 3.71
C LYS A 14 -9.67 -13.34 2.36
N VAL A 15 -10.13 -12.09 2.34
CA VAL A 15 -10.44 -11.40 1.08
C VAL A 15 -9.17 -11.11 0.28
N LEU A 16 -8.08 -10.69 0.93
CA LEU A 16 -6.81 -10.50 0.23
C LEU A 16 -6.33 -11.84 -0.37
N ASP A 17 -6.37 -12.92 0.42
CA ASP A 17 -5.90 -14.25 0.01
C ASP A 17 -6.72 -14.86 -1.13
N GLU A 18 -8.05 -14.72 -1.09
CA GLU A 18 -8.96 -15.39 -2.03
C GLU A 18 -9.28 -14.54 -3.27
N VAL A 19 -9.22 -13.21 -3.17
CA VAL A 19 -9.65 -12.30 -4.24
C VAL A 19 -8.48 -11.57 -4.89
N VAL A 20 -7.55 -11.03 -4.10
CA VAL A 20 -6.51 -10.12 -4.61
C VAL A 20 -5.24 -10.87 -5.01
N LEU A 21 -4.66 -11.65 -4.11
CA LEU A 21 -3.39 -12.37 -4.34
C LEU A 21 -3.40 -13.33 -5.54
N PRO A 22 -4.53 -13.96 -5.94
CA PRO A 22 -4.58 -14.79 -7.14
C PRO A 22 -4.50 -13.99 -8.45
N GLN A 23 -4.78 -12.68 -8.42
CA GLN A 23 -4.95 -11.83 -9.60
C GLN A 23 -3.76 -10.88 -9.85
N LEU A 24 -2.59 -11.16 -9.26
CA LEU A 24 -1.40 -10.29 -9.35
C LEU A 24 -0.67 -10.34 -10.71
N GLY A 25 -1.13 -11.18 -11.64
CA GLY A 25 -0.55 -11.30 -12.97
C GLY A 25 0.85 -11.95 -12.97
N ARG A 26 1.74 -11.43 -13.83
CA ARG A 26 3.05 -12.04 -14.10
C ARG A 26 4.02 -11.81 -12.95
N ARG A 27 4.62 -12.91 -12.45
CA ARG A 27 5.72 -12.84 -11.48
C ARG A 27 7.01 -12.34 -12.14
N ARG A 28 7.66 -11.40 -11.46
CA ARG A 28 8.96 -10.82 -11.79
C ARG A 28 9.93 -11.05 -10.63
N ALA A 29 11.20 -11.32 -10.94
CA ALA A 29 12.23 -11.59 -9.92
C ALA A 29 12.68 -10.30 -9.23
N GLU A 30 12.56 -9.18 -9.92
CA GLU A 30 12.90 -7.84 -9.47
C GLU A 30 11.91 -7.31 -8.42
N VAL A 31 10.71 -7.90 -8.30
CA VAL A 31 9.74 -7.55 -7.25
C VAL A 31 10.11 -8.30 -5.98
N LEU A 32 10.87 -7.64 -5.11
CA LEU A 32 11.41 -8.19 -3.87
C LEU A 32 10.34 -8.33 -2.78
N LEU A 33 9.42 -7.37 -2.69
CA LEU A 33 8.29 -7.39 -1.76
C LEU A 33 6.98 -7.28 -2.54
N LYS A 34 6.15 -8.32 -2.43
CA LYS A 34 4.84 -8.42 -3.09
C LYS A 34 3.74 -7.99 -2.11
N PRO A 35 2.51 -7.73 -2.59
CA PRO A 35 1.37 -7.51 -1.71
C PRO A 35 1.23 -8.66 -0.69
N GLN A 36 1.20 -8.32 0.59
CA GLN A 36 1.05 -9.28 1.69
C GLN A 36 0.40 -8.58 2.89
N HIS A 37 -0.12 -9.36 3.84
CA HIS A 37 -0.76 -8.81 5.04
C HIS A 37 0.21 -7.95 5.85
N GLY A 38 -0.24 -6.74 6.21
CA GLY A 38 0.52 -5.83 7.08
C GLY A 38 1.75 -5.21 6.42
N VAL A 39 1.78 -5.13 5.09
CA VAL A 39 2.80 -4.41 4.33
C VAL A 39 2.14 -3.31 3.53
N ASP A 40 2.62 -2.09 3.72
CA ASP A 40 2.07 -0.87 3.10
C ASP A 40 2.90 -0.42 1.87
N VAL A 41 4.02 -1.10 1.57
CA VAL A 41 4.90 -0.78 0.42
C VAL A 41 5.25 -1.99 -0.44
N GLY A 42 5.38 -1.77 -1.74
CA GLY A 42 6.03 -2.70 -2.68
C GLY A 42 7.49 -2.31 -2.89
N ILE A 43 8.39 -3.31 -2.95
CA ILE A 43 9.82 -3.11 -3.17
C ILE A 43 10.24 -3.72 -4.50
N VAL A 44 10.92 -2.94 -5.34
CA VAL A 44 11.47 -3.36 -6.63
C VAL A 44 12.99 -3.13 -6.65
N ASP A 45 13.75 -4.16 -7.04
CA ASP A 45 15.18 -4.06 -7.30
C ASP A 45 15.44 -3.26 -8.59
N LEU A 46 16.27 -2.21 -8.47
CA LEU A 46 16.71 -1.38 -9.60
C LEU A 46 18.13 -1.77 -10.07
N GLY A 47 18.76 -2.74 -9.42
CA GLY A 47 20.14 -3.13 -9.61
C GLY A 47 21.13 -2.21 -8.89
N ASN A 48 22.41 -2.59 -8.92
CA ASN A 48 23.52 -1.81 -8.34
C ASN A 48 23.32 -1.45 -6.85
N GLY A 49 22.72 -2.37 -6.09
CA GLY A 49 22.45 -2.17 -4.66
C GLY A 49 21.38 -1.12 -4.36
N LYS A 50 20.55 -0.74 -5.34
CA LYS A 50 19.45 0.22 -5.19
C LYS A 50 18.10 -0.47 -5.33
N VAL A 51 17.14 -0.01 -4.55
CA VAL A 51 15.74 -0.45 -4.61
C VAL A 51 14.81 0.75 -4.71
N MET A 52 13.62 0.52 -5.24
CA MET A 52 12.50 1.46 -5.21
C MET A 52 11.45 0.95 -4.23
N ALA A 53 11.09 1.79 -3.26
CA ALA A 53 9.88 1.61 -2.47
C ALA A 53 8.72 2.35 -3.17
N THR A 54 7.57 1.68 -3.25
CA THR A 54 6.36 2.22 -3.90
C THR A 54 5.16 1.97 -3.00
N THR A 55 4.32 2.96 -2.83
CA THR A 55 3.00 2.85 -2.19
C THR A 55 2.00 3.66 -3.00
N THR A 56 0.74 3.31 -2.92
CA THR A 56 -0.36 4.03 -3.54
C THR A 56 -1.61 3.86 -2.70
N ASP A 57 -2.33 4.96 -2.50
CA ASP A 57 -3.63 4.96 -1.85
C ASP A 57 -4.60 5.88 -2.58
N PRO A 58 -5.89 5.54 -2.57
CA PRO A 58 -6.93 6.48 -2.94
C PRO A 58 -7.03 7.58 -1.87
N ILE A 59 -6.97 8.84 -2.30
CA ILE A 59 -7.08 9.98 -1.40
C ILE A 59 -8.44 10.65 -1.55
N PHE A 60 -9.08 10.95 -0.43
CA PHE A 60 -10.25 11.82 -0.38
C PHE A 60 -9.85 13.24 0.00
N ILE A 61 -10.22 14.20 -0.86
CA ILE A 61 -9.99 15.63 -0.62
C ILE A 61 -11.23 16.22 0.06
N VAL A 62 -11.02 17.09 1.05
CA VAL A 62 -12.09 17.75 1.82
C VAL A 62 -12.09 19.26 1.52
N PRO A 63 -12.76 19.74 0.46
CA PRO A 63 -12.71 21.15 0.05
C PRO A 63 -13.00 22.18 1.15
N PRO A 64 -13.90 21.93 2.14
CA PRO A 64 -14.13 22.85 3.25
C PRO A 64 -12.90 23.16 4.12
N TYR A 65 -11.84 22.35 4.08
CA TYR A 65 -10.58 22.63 4.77
C TYR A 65 -9.68 23.64 4.03
N GLY A 66 -10.07 24.05 2.82
CA GLY A 66 -9.24 24.81 1.91
C GLY A 66 -8.32 23.91 1.08
N TRP A 67 -8.03 24.33 -0.15
CA TRP A 67 -7.27 23.51 -1.10
C TRP A 67 -5.85 23.21 -0.65
N GLU A 68 -5.15 24.21 -0.11
CA GLU A 68 -3.76 24.06 0.37
C GLU A 68 -3.68 23.03 1.50
N ARG A 69 -4.51 23.17 2.54
CA ARG A 69 -4.53 22.23 3.67
C ARG A 69 -4.95 20.83 3.23
N SER A 70 -5.93 20.72 2.32
CA SER A 70 -6.37 19.42 1.83
C SER A 70 -5.29 18.72 1.00
N ALA A 71 -4.56 19.46 0.17
CA ALA A 71 -3.42 18.94 -0.60
C ALA A 71 -2.27 18.54 0.33
N TRP A 72 -2.01 19.32 1.38
CA TRP A 72 -1.03 18.99 2.40
C TRP A 72 -1.37 17.63 3.05
N PHE A 73 -2.61 17.44 3.52
CA PHE A 73 -3.05 16.15 4.07
C PHE A 73 -2.90 15.00 3.07
N ALA A 74 -3.34 15.20 1.83
CA ALA A 74 -3.26 14.22 0.77
C ALA A 74 -1.82 13.70 0.57
N VAL A 75 -0.87 14.62 0.40
CA VAL A 75 0.53 14.28 0.16
C VAL A 75 1.15 13.62 1.39
N HIS A 76 0.92 14.17 2.58
CA HIS A 76 1.57 13.69 3.79
C HIS A 76 1.05 12.34 4.28
N ILE A 77 -0.24 12.05 4.11
CA ILE A 77 -0.80 10.72 4.42
C ILE A 77 -0.16 9.67 3.51
N LEU A 78 -0.17 9.89 2.20
CA LEU A 78 0.41 8.93 1.25
C LEU A 78 1.92 8.76 1.44
N ALA A 79 2.64 9.86 1.67
CA ALA A 79 4.08 9.80 1.89
C ALA A 79 4.44 8.98 3.13
N SER A 80 3.60 9.01 4.17
CA SER A 80 3.87 8.38 5.47
C SER A 80 4.07 6.86 5.41
N ASP A 81 3.51 6.19 4.41
CA ASP A 81 3.70 4.75 4.17
C ASP A 81 5.13 4.38 3.76
N ALA A 82 5.87 5.34 3.18
CA ALA A 82 7.21 5.13 2.63
C ALA A 82 8.34 5.77 3.44
N VAL A 83 8.05 6.33 4.63
CA VAL A 83 9.03 7.01 5.51
C VAL A 83 9.72 6.04 6.47
#